data_AF-A0AAD7ITS5-F1
#
_entry.id   AF-A0AAD7ITS5-F1
#
_cell.length_a   1.000
_cell.length_b   1.000
_cell.length_c   1.000
_cell.angle_alpha   90.00
_cell.angle_beta   90.00
_cell.angle_gamma   90.00
#
_symmetry.space_group_name_H-M   'P 1'
#
loop_
_entity.id
_entity.type
_entity.pdbx_description
1 polymer ?
#
loop_
_entity_poly.entity_id
_entity_poly.type
_entity_poly.pdbx_seq_one_letter_code
_entity_poly.pdbx_strand_id
1 'polypeptide(L)'
;MGNSDAPQKLIPPQLLTEALGFSPQLLLDDIINVANLAVQDGVNGTEDFLQQRAAQLGEMDGTQEIEQGLVAFQTLLEFHTDVAFDFFEAWSLRNIFAVPADLPLVLPHHEHLDPTHTPEREQELIDEVEKLRNQLENQRKLKRQLIRASHRKNIELVKAQELFNSLAAYEGMDAAKALPTALLAMQKSIATLPKLEPATISALSQLRHTEAGKRQWEMGKTGYINWAISQLLVKAKEDGGDELLPDVANAEMFRRASAAMDEVTRDLDGVEDVAMED
;
A
#
# COMPACT_ATOMS: atom_id res chain seq x y z
N MET A 1 1.68 -40.26 -65.34
CA MET A 1 1.24 -40.11 -63.94
C MET A 1 1.21 -38.63 -63.65
N GLY A 2 0.05 -38.13 -63.22
CA GLY A 2 -0.42 -36.77 -63.47
C GLY A 2 0.44 -35.64 -62.90
N ASN A 3 0.73 -34.67 -63.77
CA ASN A 3 1.02 -33.30 -63.38
C ASN A 3 -0.19 -32.72 -62.64
N SER A 4 0.01 -32.40 -61.37
CA SER A 4 -0.83 -31.45 -60.63
C SER A 4 0.10 -30.56 -59.81
N ASP A 5 0.91 -29.78 -60.53
CA ASP A 5 1.79 -28.74 -59.98
C ASP A 5 0.99 -27.43 -59.87
N ALA A 6 -0.14 -27.50 -59.15
CA ALA A 6 -0.78 -26.29 -58.65
C ALA A 6 -0.06 -25.93 -57.36
N PRO A 7 0.31 -24.65 -57.13
CA PRO A 7 0.92 -24.25 -55.86
C PRO A 7 -0.06 -24.60 -54.75
N GLN A 8 0.27 -25.65 -53.98
CA GLN A 8 -0.54 -26.06 -52.84
C GLN A 8 -0.58 -24.87 -51.90
N LYS A 9 -1.76 -24.31 -51.70
CA LYS A 9 -1.95 -23.21 -50.77
C LYS A 9 -1.62 -23.77 -49.39
N LEU A 10 -0.51 -23.33 -48.81
CA LEU A 10 -0.11 -23.70 -47.46
C LEU A 10 -0.84 -22.80 -46.46
N ILE A 11 -1.05 -23.33 -45.26
CA ILE A 11 -1.55 -22.54 -44.14
C ILE A 11 -0.54 -21.41 -43.83
N PRO A 12 -1.00 -20.21 -43.44
CA PRO A 12 -0.10 -19.14 -42.99
C PRO A 12 0.83 -19.64 -41.87
N PRO A 13 2.12 -19.28 -41.89
CA PRO A 13 3.11 -19.79 -40.93
C PRO A 13 2.74 -19.46 -39.48
N GLN A 14 1.96 -18.41 -39.24
CA GLN A 14 1.50 -18.01 -37.91
C GLN A 14 0.65 -19.09 -37.22
N LEU A 15 -0.27 -19.73 -37.95
CA LEU A 15 -1.11 -20.79 -37.38
C LEU A 15 -0.28 -22.03 -37.02
N LEU A 16 0.77 -22.30 -37.79
CA LEU A 16 1.70 -23.38 -37.49
C LEU A 16 2.53 -23.06 -36.23
N THR A 17 3.03 -21.83 -36.11
CA THR A 17 3.77 -21.41 -34.90
C THR A 17 2.88 -21.38 -33.65
N GLU A 18 1.60 -21.04 -33.83
CA GLU A 18 0.60 -21.09 -32.77
C GLU A 18 0.30 -22.53 -32.35
N ALA A 19 0.22 -23.46 -33.31
CA ALA A 19 0.00 -24.87 -33.06
C ALA A 19 1.16 -25.56 -32.34
N LEU A 20 2.39 -25.25 -32.76
CA LEU A 20 3.60 -25.86 -32.21
C LEU A 20 4.07 -25.15 -30.93
N GLY A 21 3.70 -23.89 -30.73
CA GLY A 21 4.20 -23.05 -29.64
C GLY A 21 5.63 -22.52 -29.86
N PHE A 22 6.24 -22.84 -31.00
CA PHE A 22 7.57 -22.36 -31.41
C PHE A 22 7.64 -22.21 -32.93
N SER A 23 8.64 -21.46 -33.42
CA SER A 23 8.91 -21.37 -34.85
C SER A 23 9.72 -22.57 -35.33
N PRO A 24 9.27 -23.31 -36.36
CA PRO A 24 10.03 -24.43 -36.91
C PRO A 24 11.44 -24.06 -37.37
N GLN A 25 11.64 -22.82 -37.83
CA GLN A 25 12.97 -22.32 -38.22
C GLN A 25 13.93 -22.32 -37.04
N LEU A 26 13.49 -21.86 -35.86
CA LEU A 26 14.33 -21.85 -34.66
C LEU A 26 14.74 -23.25 -34.23
N LEU A 27 13.84 -24.23 -34.36
CA LEU A 27 14.16 -25.62 -34.07
C LEU A 27 15.24 -26.15 -35.03
N LEU A 28 15.14 -25.82 -36.32
CA LEU A 28 16.12 -26.24 -37.32
C LEU A 28 17.47 -25.57 -37.08
N ASP A 29 17.49 -24.27 -36.78
CA ASP A 29 18.70 -23.53 -36.41
C ASP A 29 19.39 -24.16 -35.19
N ASP A 30 18.64 -24.49 -34.14
CA ASP A 30 19.17 -25.15 -32.94
C ASP A 30 19.77 -26.53 -33.27
N ILE A 31 19.11 -27.32 -34.13
CA ILE A 31 19.62 -28.62 -34.57
C ILE A 31 20.94 -28.46 -35.35
N ILE A 32 21.00 -27.50 -36.28
CA ILE A 32 22.19 -27.22 -37.09
C ILE A 32 23.35 -26.79 -36.18
N ASN A 33 23.07 -25.92 -35.20
CA ASN A 33 24.06 -25.48 -34.22
C ASN A 33 24.61 -26.66 -33.41
N VAL A 34 23.75 -27.53 -32.89
CA VAL A 34 24.18 -28.71 -32.14
C VAL A 34 24.97 -29.68 -33.02
N ALA A 35 24.57 -29.85 -34.29
CA ALA A 35 25.31 -30.71 -35.21
C ALA A 35 26.71 -30.16 -35.53
N ASN A 36 26.84 -28.86 -35.74
CA ASN A 36 28.14 -28.22 -35.97
C ASN A 36 29.05 -28.34 -34.75
N LEU A 37 28.51 -28.17 -33.54
CA LEU A 37 29.26 -28.43 -32.31
C LEU A 37 29.71 -29.89 -32.21
N ALA A 38 28.83 -30.84 -32.51
CA ALA A 38 29.18 -32.26 -32.50
C ALA A 38 30.25 -32.64 -33.54
N VAL A 39 30.24 -31.99 -34.70
CA VAL A 39 31.28 -32.14 -35.73
C VAL A 39 32.63 -31.63 -35.21
N GLN A 40 32.64 -30.43 -34.61
CA GLN A 40 33.85 -29.86 -34.01
C GLN A 40 34.40 -30.73 -32.87
N ASP A 41 33.54 -31.17 -31.96
CA ASP A 41 33.91 -32.07 -30.86
C ASP A 41 34.45 -33.41 -31.38
N GLY A 42 33.87 -33.92 -32.48
CA GLY A 42 34.36 -35.11 -33.17
C GLY A 42 35.77 -34.91 -33.74
N VAL A 43 36.01 -33.80 -34.43
CA VAL A 43 37.33 -33.45 -34.99
C VAL A 43 38.37 -33.28 -33.88
N ASN A 44 38.05 -32.53 -32.81
CA ASN A 44 38.92 -32.34 -31.65
C ASN A 44 39.25 -33.68 -30.97
N GLY A 45 38.25 -34.55 -30.79
CA GLY A 45 38.47 -35.89 -30.23
C GLY A 45 39.38 -36.76 -31.11
N THR A 46 39.28 -36.64 -32.44
CA THR A 46 40.20 -37.32 -33.36
C THR A 46 41.61 -36.74 -33.31
N GLU A 47 41.75 -35.42 -33.13
CA GLU A 47 43.04 -34.76 -32.95
C GLU A 47 43.77 -35.29 -31.71
N ASP A 48 43.10 -35.24 -30.56
CA ASP A 48 43.63 -35.71 -29.28
C ASP A 48 44.06 -37.17 -29.36
N PHE A 49 43.24 -38.01 -30.01
CA PHE A 49 43.55 -39.43 -30.19
C PHE A 49 44.79 -39.66 -31.06
N LEU A 50 44.90 -38.95 -32.18
CA LEU A 50 46.04 -39.06 -33.10
C LEU A 50 47.34 -38.54 -32.46
N GLN A 51 47.27 -37.43 -31.71
CA GLN A 51 48.41 -36.89 -30.97
C GLN A 51 48.89 -37.85 -29.87
N GLN A 52 47.97 -38.41 -29.08
CA GLN A 52 48.31 -39.42 -28.07
C GLN A 52 48.96 -40.66 -28.70
N ARG A 53 48.47 -41.07 -29.88
CA ARG A 53 49.02 -42.21 -30.61
C ARG A 53 50.41 -41.94 -31.18
N ALA A 54 50.63 -40.76 -31.77
CA ALA A 54 51.93 -40.34 -32.28
C ALA A 54 52.97 -40.26 -31.15
N ALA A 55 52.59 -39.72 -29.99
CA ALA A 55 53.45 -39.65 -28.81
C ALA A 55 53.88 -41.04 -28.29
N GLN A 56 53.00 -42.05 -28.37
CA GLN A 56 53.33 -43.43 -28.02
C GLN A 56 54.32 -44.08 -29.01
N LEU A 57 54.29 -43.68 -30.28
CA LEU A 57 55.13 -44.23 -31.34
C LEU A 57 56.48 -43.50 -31.47
N GLY A 58 56.66 -42.35 -30.82
CA GLY A 58 57.90 -41.56 -30.87
C GLY A 58 58.12 -40.81 -32.19
N GLU A 59 57.12 -40.72 -33.06
CA GLU A 59 57.16 -40.00 -34.33
C GLU A 59 56.77 -38.52 -34.10
N MET A 60 57.77 -37.66 -33.87
CA MET A 60 57.54 -36.22 -33.75
C MET A 60 57.35 -35.50 -35.09
N ASP A 61 57.78 -36.11 -36.20
CA ASP A 61 57.75 -35.48 -37.54
C ASP A 61 56.36 -35.61 -38.22
N GLY A 62 55.54 -36.57 -37.79
CA GLY A 62 54.21 -36.81 -38.34
C GLY A 62 53.12 -35.86 -37.81
N THR A 63 53.40 -35.05 -36.78
CA THR A 63 52.37 -34.19 -36.17
C THR A 63 51.91 -33.10 -37.13
N GLN A 64 52.82 -32.54 -37.93
CA GLN A 64 52.49 -31.48 -38.89
C GLN A 64 51.67 -32.00 -40.08
N GLU A 65 51.95 -33.23 -40.54
CA GLU A 65 51.14 -33.88 -41.58
C GLU A 65 49.75 -34.26 -41.05
N ILE A 66 49.65 -34.68 -39.78
CA ILE A 66 48.39 -34.94 -39.09
C ILE A 66 47.56 -33.66 -38.97
N GLU A 67 48.15 -32.55 -38.52
CA GLU A 67 47.46 -31.25 -38.42
C GLU A 67 46.93 -30.79 -39.79
N GLN A 68 47.76 -30.87 -40.84
CA GLN A 68 47.34 -30.49 -42.19
C GLN A 68 46.23 -31.40 -42.74
N GLY A 69 46.34 -32.70 -42.50
CA GLY A 69 45.32 -33.68 -42.88
C GLY A 69 44.01 -33.49 -42.13
N LEU A 70 44.08 -33.15 -40.84
CA LEU A 70 42.92 -32.86 -40.01
C LEU A 70 42.20 -31.59 -40.44
N VAL A 71 42.93 -30.52 -40.75
CA VAL A 71 42.35 -29.28 -41.28
C VAL A 71 41.65 -29.52 -42.61
N ALA A 72 42.24 -30.32 -43.51
CA ALA A 72 41.61 -30.70 -44.77
C ALA A 72 40.35 -31.56 -44.53
N PHE A 73 40.40 -32.50 -43.59
CA PHE A 73 39.26 -33.33 -43.21
C PHE A 73 38.12 -32.50 -42.60
N GLN A 74 38.44 -31.59 -41.68
CA GLN A 74 37.49 -30.68 -41.05
C GLN A 74 36.79 -29.82 -42.12
N THR A 75 37.55 -29.19 -43.02
CA THR A 75 36.98 -28.35 -44.09
C THR A 75 36.04 -29.15 -45.00
N LEU A 76 36.42 -30.39 -45.34
CA LEU A 76 35.60 -31.27 -46.16
C LEU A 76 34.31 -31.68 -45.43
N LEU A 77 34.43 -32.01 -44.15
CA LEU A 77 33.31 -32.41 -43.32
C LEU A 77 32.33 -31.24 -43.15
N GLU A 78 32.82 -30.05 -42.79
CA GLU A 78 32.05 -28.82 -42.66
C GLU A 78 31.27 -28.51 -43.94
N PHE A 79 31.92 -28.58 -45.11
CA PHE A 79 31.27 -28.34 -46.40
C PHE A 79 30.13 -29.33 -46.67
N HIS A 80 30.35 -30.62 -46.41
CA HIS A 80 29.32 -31.63 -46.66
C HIS A 80 28.19 -31.58 -45.64
N THR A 81 28.48 -31.25 -44.39
CA THR A 81 27.47 -31.09 -43.35
C THR A 81 26.60 -29.87 -43.62
N ASP A 82 27.19 -28.74 -44.03
CA ASP A 82 26.45 -27.52 -44.40
C ASP A 82 25.44 -27.81 -45.53
N VAL A 83 25.91 -28.41 -46.63
CA VAL A 83 25.05 -28.79 -47.76
C VAL A 83 23.94 -29.77 -47.35
N ALA A 84 24.26 -30.77 -46.51
CA ALA A 84 23.28 -31.75 -46.06
C ALA A 84 22.22 -31.09 -45.15
N PHE A 85 22.63 -30.17 -44.29
CA PHE A 85 21.72 -29.46 -43.39
C PHE A 85 20.86 -28.43 -44.12
N ASP A 86 21.37 -27.75 -45.15
CA ASP A 86 20.56 -26.91 -46.04
C ASP A 86 19.42 -27.72 -46.71
N PHE A 87 19.75 -28.92 -47.23
CA PHE A 87 18.74 -29.81 -47.81
C PHE A 87 17.76 -30.32 -46.77
N PHE A 88 18.23 -30.63 -45.57
CA PHE A 88 17.38 -31.06 -44.46
C PHE A 88 16.44 -29.94 -44.02
N GLU A 89 16.90 -28.70 -43.91
CA GLU A 89 16.09 -27.54 -43.55
C GLU A 89 14.98 -27.33 -44.59
N ALA A 90 15.36 -27.24 -45.86
CA ALA A 90 14.43 -27.04 -46.96
C ALA A 90 13.40 -28.20 -47.07
N TRP A 91 13.84 -29.44 -46.88
CA TRP A 91 12.96 -30.60 -46.91
C TRP A 91 12.00 -30.61 -45.71
N SER A 92 12.48 -30.26 -44.52
CA SER A 92 11.66 -30.22 -43.30
C SER A 92 10.57 -29.17 -43.39
N LEU A 93 10.90 -27.95 -43.86
CA LEU A 93 9.93 -26.89 -44.06
C LEU A 93 8.89 -27.22 -45.14
N ARG A 94 9.27 -28.01 -46.17
CA ARG A 94 8.37 -28.38 -47.27
C ARG A 94 7.51 -29.61 -47.00
N ASN A 95 7.88 -30.49 -46.08
CA ASN A 95 7.20 -31.78 -45.87
C ASN A 95 6.69 -31.98 -44.43
N ILE A 96 7.53 -31.75 -43.42
CA ILE A 96 7.16 -31.98 -42.01
C ILE A 96 6.31 -30.82 -41.51
N PHE A 97 6.78 -29.59 -41.76
CA PHE A 97 6.16 -28.36 -41.30
C PHE A 97 5.22 -27.74 -42.35
N ALA A 98 4.88 -28.49 -43.40
CA ALA A 98 3.97 -28.05 -44.44
C ALA A 98 2.57 -28.64 -44.20
N VAL A 99 1.64 -27.80 -43.77
CA VAL A 99 0.24 -28.19 -43.61
C VAL A 99 -0.59 -27.62 -44.79
N PRO A 100 -1.33 -28.45 -45.54
CA PRO A 100 -2.21 -27.99 -46.61
C PRO A 100 -3.33 -27.08 -46.08
N ALA A 101 -3.64 -25.99 -46.80
CA ALA A 101 -4.71 -25.06 -46.43
C ALA A 101 -6.12 -25.64 -46.51
N ASP A 102 -6.29 -26.78 -47.18
CA ASP A 102 -7.58 -27.47 -47.29
C ASP A 102 -7.95 -28.25 -46.02
N LEU A 103 -7.00 -28.39 -45.07
CA LEU A 103 -7.25 -29.05 -43.80
C LEU A 103 -7.81 -28.04 -42.77
N PRO A 104 -9.02 -28.26 -42.21
CA PRO A 104 -9.56 -27.43 -41.15
C PRO A 104 -8.82 -27.71 -39.84
N LEU A 105 -7.69 -27.03 -39.63
CA LEU A 105 -6.94 -27.08 -38.38
C LEU A 105 -7.66 -26.17 -37.36
N VAL A 106 -8.35 -26.79 -36.39
CA VAL A 106 -8.92 -26.09 -35.23
C VAL A 106 -8.04 -26.39 -34.04
N LEU A 107 -7.44 -25.33 -33.48
CA LEU A 107 -6.61 -25.47 -32.30
C LEU A 107 -7.47 -25.57 -31.03
N PRO A 108 -7.01 -26.25 -29.97
CA PRO A 108 -7.79 -26.38 -28.74
C PRO A 108 -8.22 -25.02 -28.15
N HIS A 109 -7.36 -24.00 -28.23
CA HIS A 109 -7.67 -22.66 -27.75
C HIS A 109 -8.56 -21.84 -28.70
N HIS A 110 -8.92 -22.37 -29.88
CA HIS A 110 -9.92 -21.79 -30.78
C HIS A 110 -11.35 -22.25 -30.46
N GLU A 111 -11.55 -23.16 -29.49
CA GLU A 111 -12.88 -23.70 -29.13
C GLU A 111 -13.88 -22.63 -28.69
N HIS A 112 -13.42 -21.50 -28.17
CA HIS A 112 -14.25 -20.38 -27.72
C HIS A 112 -14.10 -19.12 -28.59
N LEU A 113 -13.41 -19.24 -29.73
CA LEU A 113 -13.27 -18.15 -30.67
C LEU A 113 -14.48 -18.18 -31.60
N ASP A 114 -15.51 -17.41 -31.24
CA ASP A 114 -16.68 -17.21 -32.10
C ASP A 114 -16.41 -16.07 -33.10
N PRO A 115 -16.12 -16.35 -34.39
CA PRO A 115 -15.86 -15.31 -35.40
C PRO A 115 -17.12 -14.51 -35.77
N THR A 116 -18.26 -14.83 -35.18
CA THR A 116 -19.55 -14.17 -35.42
C THR A 116 -19.74 -12.91 -34.59
N HIS A 117 -18.86 -12.62 -33.63
CA HIS A 117 -18.96 -11.39 -32.84
C HIS A 117 -18.64 -10.17 -33.70
N THR A 118 -19.54 -9.19 -33.68
CA THR A 118 -19.37 -7.91 -34.34
C THR A 118 -18.42 -7.01 -33.52
N PRO A 119 -17.58 -6.17 -34.17
CA PRO A 119 -16.66 -5.28 -33.45
C PRO A 119 -17.39 -4.28 -32.53
N GLU A 120 -18.64 -3.94 -32.85
CA GLU A 120 -19.51 -3.12 -31.98
C GLU A 120 -19.79 -3.82 -30.64
N ARG A 121 -19.98 -5.14 -30.66
CA ARG A 121 -20.26 -5.91 -29.45
C ARG A 121 -19.04 -6.01 -28.55
N GLU A 122 -17.84 -6.09 -29.14
CA GLU A 122 -16.59 -6.05 -28.38
C GLU A 122 -16.42 -4.70 -27.67
N GLN A 123 -16.72 -3.60 -28.36
CA GLN A 123 -16.67 -2.26 -27.77
C GLN A 123 -17.69 -2.11 -26.63
N GLU A 124 -18.93 -2.58 -26.82
CA GLU A 124 -19.94 -2.59 -25.75
C GLU A 124 -19.47 -3.36 -24.51
N LEU A 125 -18.81 -4.51 -24.69
CA LEU A 125 -18.29 -5.32 -23.60
C LEU A 125 -17.13 -4.61 -22.89
N ILE A 126 -16.25 -3.93 -23.63
CA ILE A 126 -15.18 -3.11 -23.06
C ILE A 126 -15.77 -1.98 -22.21
N ASP A 127 -16.78 -1.28 -22.73
CA ASP A 127 -17.48 -0.22 -22.01
C ASP A 127 -18.19 -0.76 -20.76
N GLU A 128 -18.77 -1.95 -20.83
CA GLU A 128 -19.37 -2.64 -19.67
C GLU A 128 -18.32 -2.97 -18.61
N VAL A 129 -17.16 -3.49 -19.01
CA VAL A 129 -16.05 -3.77 -18.10
C VAL A 129 -15.55 -2.48 -17.43
N GLU A 130 -15.46 -1.37 -18.15
CA GLU A 130 -15.08 -0.08 -17.57
C GLU A 130 -16.12 0.44 -16.58
N LYS A 131 -17.42 0.32 -16.90
CA LYS A 131 -18.51 0.66 -15.98
C LYS A 131 -18.42 -0.19 -14.70
N LEU A 132 -18.19 -1.49 -14.82
CA LEU A 132 -18.04 -2.39 -13.66
C LEU A 132 -16.80 -2.06 -12.83
N ARG A 133 -15.67 -1.71 -13.46
CA ARG A 133 -14.46 -1.23 -12.76
C ARG A 133 -14.77 0.02 -11.94
N ASN A 134 -15.45 1.00 -12.54
CA ASN A 134 -15.85 2.23 -11.86
C ASN A 134 -16.82 1.96 -10.69
N GLN A 135 -17.80 1.06 -10.88
CA GLN A 135 -18.71 0.64 -9.82
C GLN A 135 -17.96 -0.02 -8.66
N LEU A 136 -17.00 -0.90 -8.95
CA LEU A 136 -16.18 -1.57 -7.94
C LEU A 136 -15.34 -0.55 -7.16
N GLU A 137 -14.74 0.44 -7.83
CA GLU A 137 -14.01 1.50 -7.14
C GLU A 137 -14.90 2.33 -6.21
N ASN A 138 -16.11 2.67 -6.66
CA ASN A 138 -17.07 3.40 -5.87
C ASN A 138 -17.52 2.59 -4.65
N GLN A 139 -17.79 1.29 -4.82
CA GLN A 139 -18.10 0.39 -3.72
C GLN A 139 -16.93 0.26 -2.74
N ARG A 140 -15.68 0.19 -3.21
CA ARG A 140 -14.47 0.18 -2.37
C ARG A 140 -14.31 1.49 -1.59
N LYS A 141 -14.59 2.65 -2.20
CA LYS A 141 -14.59 3.97 -1.53
C LYS A 141 -15.67 4.02 -0.44
N LEU A 142 -16.89 3.63 -0.77
CA LEU A 142 -18.01 3.58 0.18
C LEU A 142 -17.71 2.66 1.37
N LYS A 143 -17.19 1.45 1.10
CA LYS A 143 -16.79 0.50 2.15
C LYS A 143 -15.76 1.11 3.10
N ARG A 144 -14.75 1.82 2.59
CA ARG A 144 -13.76 2.51 3.44
C ARG A 144 -14.39 3.59 4.32
N GLN A 145 -15.33 4.36 3.78
CA GLN A 145 -16.05 5.38 4.56
C GLN A 145 -16.92 4.74 5.65
N LEU A 146 -17.63 3.66 5.32
CA LEU A 146 -18.47 2.93 6.26
C LEU A 146 -17.65 2.36 7.41
N ILE A 147 -16.50 1.73 7.12
CA ILE A 147 -15.59 1.21 8.17
C ILE A 147 -15.14 2.34 9.10
N ARG A 148 -14.74 3.50 8.55
CA ARG A 148 -14.34 4.66 9.36
C ARG A 148 -15.50 5.20 10.21
N ALA A 149 -16.70 5.29 9.66
CA ALA A 149 -17.89 5.74 10.38
C ALA A 149 -18.27 4.77 11.49
N SER A 150 -18.21 3.46 11.22
CA SER A 150 -18.43 2.40 12.20
C SER A 150 -17.46 2.50 13.38
N HIS A 151 -16.15 2.67 13.11
CA HIS A 151 -15.17 2.84 14.19
C HIS A 151 -15.42 4.11 15.02
N ARG A 152 -15.73 5.25 14.40
CA ARG A 152 -16.08 6.47 15.14
C ARG A 152 -17.31 6.27 16.03
N LYS A 153 -18.35 5.62 15.49
CA LYS A 153 -19.57 5.32 16.25
C LYS A 153 -19.32 4.36 17.40
N ASN A 154 -18.47 3.35 17.22
CA ASN A 154 -18.09 2.46 18.31
C ASN A 154 -17.37 3.22 19.44
N ILE A 155 -16.46 4.14 19.12
CA ILE A 155 -15.78 4.97 20.12
C ILE A 155 -16.78 5.89 20.83
N GLU A 156 -17.70 6.52 20.09
CA GLU A 156 -18.77 7.33 20.68
C GLU A 156 -19.67 6.52 21.61
N LEU A 157 -20.03 5.29 21.23
CA LEU A 157 -20.83 4.40 22.07
C LEU A 157 -20.11 4.02 23.35
N VAL A 158 -18.81 3.72 23.30
CA VAL A 158 -18.02 3.40 24.51
C VAL A 158 -18.02 4.60 25.46
N LYS A 159 -17.76 5.81 24.96
CA LYS A 159 -17.79 7.03 25.79
C LYS A 159 -19.18 7.30 26.36
N ALA A 160 -20.23 7.15 25.55
CA ALA A 160 -21.60 7.32 26.02
C ALA A 160 -21.96 6.29 27.09
N GLN A 161 -21.47 5.04 26.96
CA GLN A 161 -21.66 4.00 27.97
C GLN A 161 -20.89 4.30 29.26
N GLU A 162 -19.66 4.79 29.19
CA GLU A 162 -18.88 5.22 30.34
C GLU A 162 -19.58 6.36 31.11
N LEU A 163 -20.05 7.38 30.39
CA LEU A 163 -20.84 8.48 30.97
C LEU A 163 -22.16 7.99 31.56
N PHE A 164 -22.86 7.08 30.87
CA PHE A 164 -24.09 6.50 31.40
C PHE A 164 -23.82 5.71 32.69
N ASN A 165 -22.75 4.91 32.72
CA ASN A 165 -22.37 4.15 33.90
C ASN A 165 -21.97 5.06 35.07
N SER A 166 -21.25 6.17 34.81
CA SER A 166 -20.91 7.13 35.86
C SER A 166 -22.14 7.83 36.40
N LEU A 167 -23.04 8.30 35.54
CA LEU A 167 -24.33 8.89 35.95
C LEU A 167 -25.19 7.88 36.74
N ALA A 168 -25.27 6.63 36.28
CA ALA A 168 -26.00 5.58 36.98
C ALA A 168 -25.40 5.28 38.37
N ALA A 169 -24.07 5.37 38.52
CA ALA A 169 -23.42 5.25 39.82
C ALA A 169 -23.84 6.38 40.78
N TYR A 170 -23.95 7.62 40.28
CA TYR A 170 -24.44 8.76 41.07
C TYR A 170 -25.95 8.67 41.39
N GLU A 171 -26.79 8.15 40.48
CA GLU A 171 -28.21 7.91 40.77
C GLU A 171 -28.45 6.85 41.87
N GLY A 172 -27.51 5.92 42.02
CA GLY A 172 -27.50 4.92 43.09
C GLY A 172 -27.16 5.46 44.47
N MET A 173 -26.55 6.65 44.58
CA MET A 173 -26.21 7.28 45.84
C MET A 173 -27.43 7.99 46.43
N ASP A 174 -27.87 7.58 47.63
CA ASP A 174 -29.04 8.19 48.29
C ASP A 174 -28.83 9.68 48.62
N ALA A 175 -27.58 10.12 48.76
CA ALA A 175 -27.19 11.52 48.87
C ALA A 175 -27.61 12.37 47.65
N ALA A 176 -27.56 11.80 46.44
CA ALA A 176 -27.97 12.50 45.22
C ALA A 176 -29.48 12.77 45.14
N LYS A 177 -30.30 11.90 45.76
CA LYS A 177 -31.75 12.11 45.88
C LYS A 177 -32.09 13.20 46.91
N ALA A 178 -31.24 13.39 47.91
CA ALA A 178 -31.42 14.39 48.97
C ALA A 178 -30.87 15.78 48.58
N LEU A 179 -29.85 15.85 47.72
CA LEU A 179 -29.19 17.08 47.25
C LEU A 179 -30.15 18.21 46.79
N PRO A 180 -31.17 17.95 45.96
CA PRO A 180 -32.10 18.99 45.53
C PRO A 180 -32.85 19.64 46.70
N THR A 181 -33.22 18.84 47.69
CA THR A 181 -33.93 19.34 48.88
C THR A 181 -33.01 20.14 49.80
N ALA A 182 -31.75 19.71 49.95
CA ALA A 182 -30.73 20.42 50.73
C ALA A 182 -30.34 21.77 50.09
N LEU A 183 -30.16 21.82 48.77
CA LEU A 183 -29.89 23.05 48.03
C LEU A 183 -31.06 24.04 48.12
N LEU A 184 -32.31 23.56 48.03
CA LEU A 184 -33.48 24.41 48.25
C LEU A 184 -33.57 24.94 49.68
N ALA A 185 -33.14 24.17 50.68
CA ALA A 185 -33.05 24.63 52.07
C ALA A 185 -31.94 25.67 52.25
N MET A 186 -30.77 25.48 51.63
CA MET A 186 -29.67 26.44 51.65
C MET A 186 -30.01 27.74 50.91
N GLN A 187 -30.69 27.65 49.77
CA GLN A 187 -31.17 28.84 49.06
C GLN A 187 -32.13 29.66 49.94
N LYS A 188 -33.02 28.98 50.68
CA LYS A 188 -33.92 29.65 51.62
C LYS A 188 -33.16 30.30 52.78
N SER A 189 -32.10 29.68 53.31
CA SER A 189 -31.29 30.28 54.38
C SER A 189 -30.46 31.47 53.88
N ILE A 190 -29.90 31.40 52.67
CA ILE A 190 -29.20 32.52 52.03
C ILE A 190 -30.16 33.69 51.77
N ALA A 191 -31.38 33.40 51.33
CA ALA A 191 -32.42 34.42 51.13
C ALA A 191 -32.84 35.13 52.43
N THR A 192 -32.57 34.53 53.60
CA THR A 192 -32.83 35.14 54.91
C THR A 192 -31.63 35.93 55.48
N LEU A 193 -30.46 35.90 54.84
CA LEU A 193 -29.29 36.65 55.30
C LEU A 193 -29.42 38.16 54.97
N PRO A 194 -29.01 39.06 55.87
CA PRO A 194 -28.97 40.49 55.61
C PRO A 194 -27.87 40.83 54.59
N LYS A 195 -28.13 41.82 53.71
CA LYS A 195 -27.19 42.27 52.68
C LYS A 195 -25.90 42.81 53.33
N LEU A 196 -24.73 42.37 52.85
CA LEU A 196 -23.44 42.80 53.39
C LEU A 196 -23.11 44.25 52.96
N GLU A 197 -22.84 45.10 53.95
CA GLU A 197 -22.34 46.48 53.76
C GLU A 197 -20.86 46.49 53.29
N PRO A 198 -20.45 47.46 52.46
CA PRO A 198 -19.14 47.49 51.79
C PRO A 198 -17.94 47.58 52.73
N ALA A 199 -18.14 47.93 54.00
CA ALA A 199 -17.07 47.99 55.01
C ALA A 199 -16.56 46.60 55.42
N THR A 200 -17.40 45.57 55.45
CA THR A 200 -17.00 44.22 55.89
C THR A 200 -16.24 43.45 54.79
N ILE A 201 -16.51 43.76 53.53
CA ILE A 201 -15.83 43.20 52.36
C ILE A 201 -14.35 43.61 52.32
N SER A 202 -14.06 44.86 52.67
CA SER A 202 -12.69 45.38 52.73
C SER A 202 -11.83 44.76 53.85
N ALA A 203 -12.45 44.35 54.97
CA ALA A 203 -11.73 43.71 56.08
C ALA A 203 -11.32 42.26 55.75
N LEU A 204 -12.17 41.54 55.01
CA LEU A 204 -11.93 40.14 54.64
C LEU A 204 -10.89 39.97 53.53
N SER A 205 -10.75 40.95 52.63
CA SER A 205 -9.73 40.91 51.57
C SER A 205 -8.32 41.11 52.12
N GLN A 206 -8.15 41.93 53.16
CA GLN A 206 -6.85 42.25 53.73
C GLN A 206 -6.20 41.08 54.50
N LEU A 207 -7.00 40.16 55.05
CA LEU A 207 -6.50 38.99 55.79
C LEU A 207 -5.85 37.91 54.91
N ARG A 208 -6.09 37.91 53.58
CA ARG A 208 -5.55 36.88 52.66
C ARG A 208 -4.16 37.17 52.10
N HIS A 209 -3.58 38.34 52.36
CA HIS A 209 -2.40 38.82 51.61
C HIS A 209 -1.06 38.76 52.36
N THR A 210 -0.93 38.07 53.50
CA THR A 210 0.32 38.07 54.28
C THR A 210 0.92 36.68 54.48
N GLU A 211 1.51 36.09 53.43
CA GLU A 211 2.59 35.10 53.56
C GLU A 211 3.72 35.45 52.57
N ALA A 212 4.72 36.19 53.06
CA ALA A 212 5.85 36.66 52.28
C ALA A 212 6.89 35.53 52.10
N GLY A 213 6.99 34.95 50.89
CA GLY A 213 8.12 34.07 50.53
C GLY A 213 7.89 33.05 49.41
N LYS A 214 6.64 32.73 49.04
CA LYS A 214 6.35 31.77 47.96
C LYS A 214 6.22 32.47 46.60
N ARG A 215 6.72 31.84 45.53
CA ARG A 215 6.68 32.40 44.16
C ARG A 215 5.24 32.47 43.68
N GLN A 216 4.88 33.47 42.88
CA GLN A 216 3.48 33.75 42.55
C GLN A 216 2.75 32.58 41.90
N TRP A 217 3.42 31.71 41.13
CA TRP A 217 2.80 30.51 40.54
C TRP A 217 2.60 29.34 41.53
N GLU A 218 3.20 29.39 42.73
CA GLU A 218 3.04 28.39 43.79
C GLU A 218 1.87 28.72 44.73
N MET A 219 1.25 29.90 44.56
CA MET A 219 0.11 30.39 45.34
C MET A 219 -1.22 30.00 44.68
N GLY A 220 -1.32 28.75 44.21
CA GLY A 220 -2.52 28.18 43.59
C GLY A 220 -2.83 28.67 42.16
N LYS A 221 -3.97 28.22 41.62
CA LYS A 221 -4.38 28.40 40.22
C LYS A 221 -4.41 29.86 39.75
N THR A 222 -4.85 30.78 40.62
CA THR A 222 -4.89 32.23 40.33
C THR A 222 -3.50 32.84 40.24
N GLY A 223 -2.55 32.30 41.00
CA GLY A 223 -1.14 32.70 40.96
C GLY A 223 -0.43 32.29 39.66
N TYR A 224 -0.69 31.07 39.18
CA TYR A 224 -0.17 30.60 37.89
C TYR A 224 -0.69 31.43 36.71
N ILE A 225 -1.98 31.78 36.73
CA ILE A 225 -2.62 32.59 35.67
C ILE A 225 -1.99 33.99 35.59
N ASN A 226 -1.76 34.65 36.73
CA ASN A 226 -1.13 35.98 36.75
C ASN A 226 0.34 35.93 36.30
N TRP A 227 1.06 34.87 36.63
CA TRP A 227 2.43 34.67 36.14
C TRP A 227 2.46 34.41 34.63
N ALA A 228 1.59 33.54 34.10
CA ALA A 228 1.54 33.21 32.67
C ALA A 228 1.18 34.44 31.81
N ILE A 229 0.28 35.30 32.31
CA ILE A 229 -0.07 36.56 31.65
C ILE A 229 1.10 37.54 31.68
N SER A 230 1.81 37.64 32.81
CA SER A 230 3.01 38.48 32.92
C SER A 230 4.10 38.04 31.93
N GLN A 231 4.27 36.73 31.76
CA GLN A 231 5.24 36.18 30.82
C GLN A 231 4.86 36.39 29.36
N LEU A 232 3.56 36.30 29.03
CA LEU A 232 3.04 36.65 27.71
C LEU A 232 3.17 38.15 27.41
N LEU A 233 2.98 39.01 28.40
CA LEU A 233 3.17 40.47 28.27
C LEU A 233 4.65 40.85 28.05
N VAL A 234 5.58 40.17 28.72
CA VAL A 234 7.02 40.35 28.51
C VAL A 234 7.40 39.92 27.09
N LYS A 235 6.88 38.77 26.64
CA LYS A 235 7.14 38.25 25.29
C LYS A 235 6.53 39.10 24.18
N ALA A 236 5.31 39.62 24.38
CA ALA A 236 4.66 40.56 23.45
C ALA A 236 5.40 41.90 23.34
N LYS A 237 6.18 42.28 24.36
CA LYS A 237 7.01 43.50 24.36
C LYS A 237 8.34 43.30 23.61
N GLU A 238 8.81 42.07 23.48
CA GLU A 238 10.05 41.72 22.76
C GLU A 238 9.83 41.55 21.25
N ASP A 239 8.67 41.05 20.80
CA ASP A 239 8.42 40.65 19.40
C ASP A 239 7.60 41.63 18.53
N GLY A 240 7.39 42.89 18.94
CA GLY A 240 6.74 43.90 18.08
C GLY A 240 5.25 43.63 17.83
N GLY A 241 4.41 44.18 18.72
CA GLY A 241 3.03 43.75 18.96
C GLY A 241 1.94 44.05 17.91
N ASP A 242 2.11 43.70 16.64
CA ASP A 242 1.02 43.79 15.64
C ASP A 242 0.56 42.44 15.06
N GLU A 243 1.32 41.34 15.25
CA GLU A 243 0.95 40.01 14.70
C GLU A 243 0.31 39.04 15.73
N LEU A 244 0.23 39.42 17.01
CA LEU A 244 -0.22 38.57 18.13
C LEU A 244 -1.60 38.93 18.74
N LEU A 245 -2.32 39.90 18.15
CA LEU A 245 -3.69 40.24 18.54
C LEU A 245 -4.68 39.06 18.62
N PRO A 246 -4.61 38.02 17.74
CA PRO A 246 -5.51 36.86 17.87
C PRO A 246 -5.18 35.97 19.09
N ASP A 247 -3.92 35.94 19.55
CA ASP A 247 -3.51 35.11 20.68
C ASP A 247 -3.86 35.74 22.04
N VAL A 248 -3.90 37.07 22.12
CA VAL A 248 -4.41 37.78 23.31
C VAL A 248 -5.93 37.59 23.45
N ALA A 249 -6.67 37.62 22.33
CA ALA A 249 -8.10 37.30 22.32
C ALA A 249 -8.36 35.83 22.72
N ASN A 250 -7.51 34.90 22.28
CA ASN A 250 -7.56 33.50 22.69
C ASN A 250 -7.26 33.33 24.19
N ALA A 251 -6.37 34.14 24.79
CA ALA A 251 -6.10 34.11 26.22
C ALA A 251 -7.28 34.64 27.07
N GLU A 252 -7.99 35.68 26.60
CA GLU A 252 -9.23 36.14 27.25
C GLU A 252 -10.38 35.13 27.12
N MET A 253 -10.47 34.44 25.97
CA MET A 253 -11.39 33.32 25.80
C MET A 253 -11.02 32.14 26.70
N PHE A 254 -9.73 31.85 26.87
CA PHE A 254 -9.25 30.82 27.81
C PHE A 254 -9.52 31.20 29.27
N ARG A 255 -9.45 32.50 29.61
CA ARG A 255 -9.84 33.02 30.93
C ARG A 255 -11.34 32.85 31.18
N ARG A 256 -12.19 33.11 30.18
CA ARG A 256 -13.64 32.87 30.27
C ARG A 256 -13.99 31.39 30.33
N ALA A 257 -13.33 30.56 29.52
CA ALA A 257 -13.53 29.11 29.52
C ALA A 257 -13.03 28.47 30.82
N SER A 258 -11.88 28.89 31.36
CA SER A 258 -11.39 28.41 32.64
C SER A 258 -12.24 28.88 33.81
N ALA A 259 -12.78 30.11 33.77
CA ALA A 259 -13.71 30.59 34.79
C ALA A 259 -15.02 29.79 34.79
N ALA A 260 -15.55 29.49 33.59
CA ALA A 260 -16.72 28.63 33.44
C ALA A 260 -16.45 27.18 33.89
N MET A 261 -15.25 26.66 33.63
CA MET A 261 -14.87 25.31 34.06
C MET A 261 -14.55 25.23 35.56
N ASP A 262 -14.01 26.29 36.16
CA ASP A 262 -13.80 26.42 37.61
C ASP A 262 -15.12 26.49 38.38
N GLU A 263 -16.15 27.09 37.80
CA GLU A 263 -17.52 27.12 38.33
C GLU A 263 -18.12 25.70 38.31
N VAL A 264 -17.94 24.96 37.21
CA VAL A 264 -18.41 23.57 37.06
C VAL A 264 -17.65 22.59 37.97
N THR A 265 -16.33 22.73 38.14
CA THR A 265 -15.55 21.86 39.04
C THR A 265 -15.79 22.17 40.51
N ARG A 266 -16.08 23.42 40.90
CA ARG A 266 -16.50 23.75 42.28
C ARG A 266 -17.84 23.11 42.63
N ASP A 267 -18.75 23.06 41.64
CA ASP A 267 -20.05 22.44 41.81
C ASP A 267 -19.98 20.90 41.84
N LEU A 268 -18.89 20.29 41.31
CA LEU A 268 -18.64 18.84 41.36
C LEU A 268 -17.85 18.40 42.61
N ASP A 269 -16.79 19.11 43.00
CA ASP A 269 -15.99 18.76 44.20
C ASP A 269 -16.82 18.92 45.49
N GLY A 270 -17.80 19.83 45.52
CA GLY A 270 -18.74 19.94 46.65
C GLY A 270 -19.73 18.78 46.79
N VAL A 271 -19.84 17.90 45.79
CA VAL A 271 -20.68 16.69 45.83
C VAL A 271 -19.88 15.47 46.30
N GLU A 272 -18.56 15.41 46.07
CA GLU A 272 -17.71 14.32 46.56
C GLU A 272 -17.43 14.40 48.07
N ASP A 273 -17.34 15.60 48.67
CA ASP A 273 -17.08 15.76 50.11
C ASP A 273 -18.28 15.46 51.03
N VAL A 274 -19.51 15.32 50.50
CA VAL A 274 -20.70 14.92 51.30
C VAL A 274 -20.92 13.40 51.26
N ALA A 275 -20.33 12.67 50.32
CA ALA A 275 -20.47 11.21 50.22
C ALA A 275 -19.42 10.42 51.03
N MET A 276 -18.52 11.09 51.75
CA MET A 276 -17.43 10.47 52.53
C MET A 276 -17.46 10.78 54.04
N GLU A 277 -18.54 11.38 54.56
CA GLU A 277 -18.72 11.62 56.00
C GLU A 277 -19.96 10.91 56.63
N ASP A 278 -20.58 9.96 55.92
CA ASP A 278 -21.48 8.94 56.50
C ASP A 278 -20.99 7.51 56.19
#